data_AF-A0A9D7SWZ6-F1
#
_entry.id   AF-A0A9D7SWZ6-F1
#
_cell.length_a   1.000
_cell.length_b   1.000
_cell.length_c   1.000
_cell.angle_alpha   90.00
_cell.angle_beta   90.00
_cell.angle_gamma   90.00
#
_symmetry.space_group_name_H-M   'P 1'
#
loop_
_entity.id
_entity.type
_entity.pdbx_description
1 polymer ?
#
loop_
_entity_poly.entity_id
_entity_poly.type
_entity_poly.pdbx_seq_one_letter_code
_entity_poly.pdbx_strand_id
1 'polypeptide(L)'
;MKSQSNFISFTLKMLVLLASFSAIIACDAPAKGDMYLVNIDDKGVILDGFDPVAFFTQKMPVKGNAQMQTKWHDAIYYFSSNENKMLFDSMPEKYAPQFGGYCGYAVSLGHLAPVDVNFFSIINDRLILQHNAKATDGWNKNPNSLELADKYWPQLLSKRGKPIIPDEEKKFLVNVNDDGYVAEGYDVVSYFTDSKPVKGDPKIVKLYNGGFYVFASEEHKQLFGADPSKYAPQYGGYCAYAISRNKLRPIDPEIYQIVEGRLMLQHSKSALESFSEDIPGNTAKADGFWPGLVSERAGKQTGYDEMVQK
;
A
#
# COMPACT_ATOMS: atom_id res chain seq x y z
N MET A 1 -59.72 -0.93 68.43
CA MET A 1 -58.83 -1.98 67.90
C MET A 1 -59.38 -2.46 66.58
N LYS A 2 -58.61 -2.20 65.52
CA LYS A 2 -58.46 -2.90 64.22
C LYS A 2 -59.57 -3.81 63.70
N SER A 3 -60.07 -3.49 62.51
CA SER A 3 -59.91 -4.28 61.27
C SER A 3 -60.90 -3.75 60.23
N GLN A 4 -60.44 -3.38 59.04
CA GLN A 4 -61.10 -3.65 57.75
C GLN A 4 -60.14 -3.27 56.61
N SER A 5 -60.03 -4.19 55.67
CA SER A 5 -59.22 -4.21 54.47
C SER A 5 -59.62 -3.12 53.47
N ASN A 6 -58.65 -2.55 52.76
CA ASN A 6 -58.92 -1.91 51.48
C ASN A 6 -57.89 -2.34 50.43
N PHE A 7 -58.43 -2.94 49.38
CA PHE A 7 -57.82 -3.24 48.08
C PHE A 7 -57.22 -1.96 47.47
N ILE A 8 -55.96 -2.01 47.05
CA ILE A 8 -55.38 -1.01 46.15
C ILE A 8 -54.99 -1.71 44.85
N SER A 9 -55.70 -1.32 43.79
CA SER A 9 -55.50 -1.68 42.39
C SER A 9 -54.12 -1.25 41.90
N PHE A 10 -53.34 -2.19 41.36
CA PHE A 10 -52.12 -1.90 40.60
C PHE A 10 -52.51 -1.55 39.16
N THR A 11 -52.46 -0.26 38.81
CA THR A 11 -52.43 0.17 37.40
C THR A 11 -50.98 0.33 36.97
N LEU A 12 -50.53 -0.58 36.11
CA LEU A 12 -49.22 -0.56 35.47
C LEU A 12 -49.23 0.52 34.38
N LYS A 13 -48.61 1.69 34.64
CA LYS A 13 -48.33 2.70 33.61
C LYS A 13 -47.19 2.19 32.73
N MET A 14 -47.54 1.67 31.55
CA MET A 14 -46.62 1.29 30.49
C MET A 14 -46.05 2.57 29.85
N LEU A 15 -44.79 2.88 30.12
CA LEU A 15 -44.04 3.96 29.48
C LEU A 15 -43.48 3.44 28.15
N VAL A 16 -44.12 3.80 27.03
CA VAL A 16 -43.59 3.52 25.68
C VAL A 16 -42.54 4.57 25.36
N LEU A 17 -41.25 4.20 25.44
CA LEU A 17 -40.16 5.01 24.91
C LEU A 17 -40.12 4.79 23.39
N LEU A 18 -40.57 5.79 22.61
CA LEU A 18 -40.35 5.82 21.16
C LEU A 18 -38.86 6.06 20.90
N ALA A 19 -38.15 5.01 20.48
CA ALA A 19 -36.80 5.12 19.95
C ALA A 19 -36.84 5.91 18.64
N SER A 20 -36.10 7.00 18.63
CA SER A 20 -35.90 7.94 17.52
C SER A 20 -35.28 7.25 16.30
N PHE A 21 -35.85 7.56 15.13
CA PHE A 21 -35.41 7.22 13.77
C PHE A 21 -33.89 7.08 13.62
N SER A 22 -33.44 5.86 13.29
CA SER A 22 -32.12 5.64 12.69
C SER A 22 -32.15 6.17 11.26
N ALA A 23 -31.30 7.15 10.95
CA ALA A 23 -31.06 7.57 9.57
C ALA A 23 -30.43 6.40 8.81
N ILE A 24 -31.20 5.81 7.89
CA ILE A 24 -30.69 4.89 6.88
C ILE A 24 -29.84 5.76 5.96
N ILE A 25 -28.52 5.68 6.11
CA ILE A 25 -27.59 6.17 5.10
C ILE A 25 -27.82 5.27 3.89
N ALA A 26 -28.50 5.81 2.86
CA ALA A 26 -28.55 5.16 1.57
C ALA A 26 -27.12 5.00 1.08
N CYS A 27 -26.67 3.75 0.98
CA CYS A 27 -25.44 3.43 0.26
C CYS A 27 -25.74 3.70 -1.21
N ASP A 28 -25.24 4.81 -1.74
CA ASP A 28 -25.29 5.07 -3.17
C ASP A 28 -24.57 3.91 -3.86
N ALA A 29 -25.32 3.13 -4.65
CA ALA A 29 -24.73 2.10 -5.50
C ALA A 29 -23.73 2.78 -6.46
N PRO A 30 -22.50 2.27 -6.60
CA PRO A 30 -21.50 2.93 -7.42
C PRO A 30 -21.97 3.02 -8.87
N ALA A 31 -21.59 4.13 -9.50
CA ALA A 31 -21.95 4.42 -10.87
C ALA A 31 -21.48 3.29 -11.80
N LYS A 32 -22.32 2.97 -12.77
CA LYS A 32 -22.13 1.92 -13.77
C LYS A 32 -20.84 2.21 -14.58
N GLY A 33 -19.73 1.56 -14.23
CA GLY A 33 -18.44 1.69 -14.93
C GLY A 33 -17.19 1.60 -14.03
N ASP A 34 -17.33 1.71 -12.70
CA ASP A 34 -16.20 1.58 -11.79
C ASP A 34 -15.94 0.10 -11.45
N MET A 35 -14.81 -0.42 -11.93
CA MET A 35 -14.34 -1.77 -11.60
C MET A 35 -14.00 -1.85 -10.11
N TYR A 36 -14.52 -2.85 -9.41
CA TYR A 36 -14.13 -3.07 -8.01
C TYR A 36 -12.68 -3.57 -7.95
N LEU A 37 -11.86 -2.92 -7.12
CA LEU A 37 -10.49 -3.35 -6.87
C LEU A 37 -10.49 -4.54 -5.92
N VAL A 38 -10.45 -5.74 -6.48
CA VAL A 38 -10.48 -7.01 -5.75
C VAL A 38 -9.27 -7.88 -6.12
N ASN A 39 -8.80 -8.68 -5.16
CA ASN A 39 -7.69 -9.62 -5.32
C ASN A 39 -8.24 -10.97 -5.78
N ILE A 40 -8.36 -11.14 -7.10
CA ILE A 40 -8.97 -12.31 -7.75
C ILE A 40 -7.96 -13.03 -8.64
N ASP A 41 -8.15 -14.34 -8.80
CA ASP A 41 -7.38 -15.16 -9.74
C ASP A 41 -7.80 -14.92 -11.21
N ASP A 42 -7.18 -15.65 -12.13
CA ASP A 42 -7.45 -15.59 -13.57
C ASP A 42 -8.88 -15.98 -13.97
N LYS A 43 -9.63 -16.62 -13.06
CA LYS A 43 -11.04 -17.00 -13.22
C LYS A 43 -11.98 -16.04 -12.51
N GLY A 44 -11.46 -15.01 -11.86
CA GLY A 44 -12.24 -14.03 -11.10
C GLY A 44 -12.64 -14.49 -9.70
N VAL A 45 -11.99 -15.54 -9.18
CA VAL A 45 -12.28 -16.10 -7.85
C VAL A 45 -11.44 -15.40 -6.80
N ILE A 46 -12.07 -14.97 -5.71
CA ILE A 46 -11.41 -14.32 -4.56
C ILE A 46 -11.00 -15.34 -3.50
N LEU A 47 -10.04 -14.98 -2.64
CA LEU A 47 -9.56 -15.80 -1.52
C LEU A 47 -9.05 -17.18 -1.94
N ASP A 48 -8.54 -17.31 -3.17
CA ASP A 48 -8.20 -18.59 -3.77
C ASP A 48 -9.35 -19.62 -3.68
N GLY A 49 -10.61 -19.18 -3.68
CA GLY A 49 -11.79 -20.03 -3.57
C GLY A 49 -12.06 -20.59 -2.17
N PHE A 50 -11.50 -20.00 -1.12
CA PHE A 50 -11.88 -20.29 0.26
C PHE A 50 -13.16 -19.55 0.66
N ASP A 51 -13.93 -20.18 1.54
CA ASP A 51 -15.23 -19.71 2.00
C ASP A 51 -15.08 -18.50 2.94
N PRO A 52 -15.55 -17.30 2.55
CA PRO A 52 -15.42 -16.09 3.37
C PRO A 52 -16.19 -16.19 4.69
N VAL A 53 -17.29 -16.94 4.74
CA VAL A 53 -18.12 -17.09 5.94
C VAL A 53 -17.44 -18.00 6.96
N ALA A 54 -16.68 -19.01 6.50
CA ALA A 54 -15.98 -19.95 7.36
C ALA A 54 -14.95 -19.27 8.28
N PHE A 55 -14.30 -18.18 7.84
CA PHE A 55 -13.41 -17.39 8.70
C PHE A 55 -14.12 -16.85 9.94
N PHE A 56 -15.41 -16.55 9.85
CA PHE A 56 -16.22 -16.04 10.95
C PHE A 56 -16.86 -17.13 11.77
N THR A 57 -17.42 -18.16 11.13
CA THR A 57 -18.21 -19.22 11.79
C THR A 57 -17.35 -20.37 12.31
N GLN A 58 -16.33 -20.76 11.54
CA GLN A 58 -15.43 -21.89 11.83
C GLN A 58 -14.05 -21.43 12.33
N LYS A 59 -13.74 -20.14 12.22
CA LYS A 59 -12.46 -19.55 12.65
C LYS A 59 -11.24 -20.18 11.98
N MET A 60 -11.42 -20.67 10.76
CA MET A 60 -10.34 -21.21 9.93
C MET A 60 -10.72 -21.11 8.44
N PRO A 61 -9.72 -21.10 7.54
CA PRO A 61 -9.98 -21.17 6.11
C PRO A 61 -10.55 -22.55 5.77
N VAL A 62 -11.70 -22.57 5.09
CA VAL A 62 -12.31 -23.79 4.56
C VAL A 62 -12.49 -23.64 3.07
N LYS A 63 -12.03 -24.63 2.29
CA LYS A 63 -12.14 -24.56 0.84
C LYS A 63 -13.61 -24.59 0.42
N GLY A 64 -14.01 -23.63 -0.42
CA GLY A 64 -15.34 -23.59 -0.99
C GLY A 64 -15.50 -24.54 -2.17
N ASN A 65 -16.75 -24.78 -2.56
CA ASN A 65 -17.10 -25.54 -3.74
C ASN A 65 -17.51 -24.58 -4.88
N ALA A 66 -16.91 -24.72 -6.07
CA ALA A 66 -17.25 -23.92 -7.25
C ALA A 66 -18.71 -24.06 -7.73
N GLN A 67 -19.40 -25.16 -7.41
CA GLN A 67 -20.85 -25.30 -7.67
C GLN A 67 -21.70 -24.45 -6.71
N MET A 68 -21.13 -24.02 -5.59
CA MET A 68 -21.79 -23.23 -4.54
C MET A 68 -21.16 -21.85 -4.54
N GLN A 69 -21.59 -21.01 -5.49
CA GLN A 69 -20.95 -19.72 -5.75
C GLN A 69 -21.94 -18.55 -5.85
N THR A 70 -21.46 -17.36 -5.53
CA THR A 70 -22.15 -16.08 -5.75
C THR A 70 -21.16 -15.10 -6.36
N LYS A 71 -21.63 -14.29 -7.33
CA LYS A 71 -20.87 -13.14 -7.83
C LYS A 71 -21.28 -11.88 -7.08
N TRP A 72 -20.31 -11.16 -6.53
CA TRP A 72 -20.54 -9.90 -5.82
C TRP A 72 -19.30 -9.00 -5.96
N HIS A 73 -19.51 -7.70 -6.26
CA HIS A 73 -18.45 -6.70 -6.46
C HIS A 73 -17.28 -7.19 -7.34
N ASP A 74 -17.60 -7.65 -8.55
CA ASP A 74 -16.68 -8.22 -9.55
C ASP A 74 -15.88 -9.47 -9.15
N ALA A 75 -16.11 -10.02 -7.96
CA ALA A 75 -15.51 -11.26 -7.49
C ALA A 75 -16.51 -12.42 -7.49
N ILE A 76 -15.99 -13.63 -7.73
CA ILE A 76 -16.69 -14.90 -7.53
C ILE A 76 -16.29 -15.47 -6.17
N TYR A 77 -17.27 -15.69 -5.30
CA TYR A 77 -17.10 -16.30 -3.98
C TYR A 77 -17.56 -17.75 -4.01
N TYR A 78 -16.77 -18.65 -3.43
CA TYR A 78 -17.13 -20.06 -3.24
C TYR A 78 -17.50 -20.33 -1.79
N PHE A 79 -18.42 -21.26 -1.55
CA PHE A 79 -18.89 -21.61 -0.22
C PHE A 79 -18.73 -23.10 0.06
N SER A 80 -18.41 -23.43 1.30
CA SER A 80 -18.26 -24.81 1.78
C SER A 80 -19.59 -25.47 2.13
N SER A 81 -20.67 -24.67 2.27
CA SER A 81 -22.02 -25.14 2.55
C SER A 81 -23.09 -24.19 1.99
N ASN A 82 -24.34 -24.68 1.85
CA ASN A 82 -25.46 -23.86 1.38
C ASN A 82 -25.83 -22.82 2.42
N GLU A 83 -25.68 -23.17 3.70
CA GLU A 83 -25.89 -22.29 4.84
C GLU A 83 -24.94 -21.09 4.78
N ASN A 84 -23.65 -21.31 4.52
CA ASN A 84 -22.69 -20.23 4.38
C ASN A 84 -23.00 -19.35 3.16
N LYS A 85 -23.37 -19.96 2.03
CA LYS A 85 -23.83 -19.20 0.85
C LYS A 85 -25.01 -18.28 1.20
N MET A 86 -26.03 -18.79 1.89
CA MET A 86 -27.19 -18.00 2.32
C MET A 86 -26.81 -16.87 3.29
N LEU A 87 -25.88 -17.12 4.21
CA LEU A 87 -25.36 -16.09 5.11
C LEU A 87 -24.66 -14.97 4.33
N PHE A 88 -23.84 -15.31 3.33
CA PHE A 88 -23.20 -14.32 2.48
C PHE A 88 -24.20 -13.57 1.61
N ASP A 89 -25.12 -14.27 0.93
CA ASP A 89 -26.11 -13.65 0.05
C ASP A 89 -27.03 -12.66 0.80
N SER A 90 -27.27 -12.89 2.09
CA SER A 90 -28.10 -12.00 2.93
C SER A 90 -27.35 -10.79 3.48
N MET A 91 -26.04 -10.91 3.72
CA MET A 91 -25.21 -9.85 4.32
C MET A 91 -23.76 -9.92 3.80
N PRO A 92 -23.52 -9.66 2.50
CA PRO A 92 -22.21 -9.85 1.90
C PRO A 92 -21.15 -8.93 2.52
N GLU A 93 -21.52 -7.71 2.92
CA GLU A 93 -20.61 -6.73 3.54
C GLU A 93 -20.02 -7.24 4.87
N LYS A 94 -20.74 -8.12 5.58
CA LYS A 94 -20.28 -8.70 6.85
C LYS A 94 -19.16 -9.71 6.64
N TYR A 95 -19.25 -10.50 5.56
CA TYR A 95 -18.37 -11.66 5.37
C TYR A 95 -17.29 -11.42 4.32
N ALA A 96 -17.47 -10.44 3.43
CA ALA A 96 -16.47 -10.09 2.44
C ALA A 96 -15.15 -9.67 3.11
N PRO A 97 -14.00 -10.09 2.57
CA PRO A 97 -12.72 -9.65 3.08
C PRO A 97 -12.57 -8.14 2.91
N GLN A 98 -11.94 -7.50 3.88
CA GLN A 98 -11.63 -6.08 3.76
C GLN A 98 -10.58 -5.82 2.69
N PHE A 99 -10.51 -4.56 2.27
CA PHE A 99 -9.53 -4.08 1.30
C PHE A 99 -9.51 -4.93 0.02
N GLY A 100 -10.69 -5.38 -0.44
CA GLY A 100 -10.84 -6.19 -1.65
C GLY A 100 -10.16 -7.56 -1.58
N GLY A 101 -9.79 -8.06 -0.40
CA GLY A 101 -9.01 -9.30 -0.27
C GLY A 101 -7.51 -9.14 -0.49
N TYR A 102 -6.99 -7.91 -0.53
CA TYR A 102 -5.55 -7.63 -0.50
C TYR A 102 -4.99 -7.66 0.93
N CYS A 103 -3.67 -7.78 1.04
CA CYS A 103 -2.95 -7.77 2.32
C CYS A 103 -3.21 -6.46 3.09
N GLY A 104 -3.80 -6.55 4.27
CA GLY A 104 -4.10 -5.39 5.11
C GLY A 104 -2.85 -4.61 5.48
N TYR A 105 -1.74 -5.29 5.80
CA TYR A 105 -0.48 -4.62 6.09
C TYR A 105 0.06 -3.83 4.90
N ALA A 106 0.02 -4.39 3.69
CA ALA A 106 0.43 -3.66 2.50
C ALA A 106 -0.42 -2.39 2.29
N VAL A 107 -1.75 -2.51 2.49
CA VAL A 107 -2.67 -1.37 2.39
C VAL A 107 -2.36 -0.30 3.44
N SER A 108 -2.02 -0.70 4.67
CA SER A 108 -1.57 0.24 5.72
C SER A 108 -0.27 0.97 5.37
N LEU A 109 0.49 0.45 4.42
CA LEU A 109 1.71 1.03 3.87
C LEU A 109 1.50 1.62 2.46
N GLY A 110 0.24 1.85 2.06
CA GLY A 110 -0.09 2.54 0.82
C GLY A 110 0.13 1.74 -0.47
N HIS A 111 0.15 0.41 -0.43
CA HIS A 111 0.28 -0.42 -1.62
C HIS A 111 -0.57 -1.69 -1.54
N LEU A 112 -0.60 -2.47 -2.63
CA LEU A 112 -1.30 -3.75 -2.68
C LEU A 112 -0.29 -4.89 -2.67
N ALA A 113 -0.67 -6.00 -2.03
CA ALA A 113 0.02 -7.26 -2.13
C ALA A 113 -0.99 -8.41 -2.05
N PRO A 114 -0.73 -9.57 -2.70
CA PRO A 114 -1.58 -10.74 -2.59
C PRO A 114 -1.58 -11.27 -1.15
N VAL A 115 -2.46 -12.23 -0.87
CA VAL A 115 -2.66 -12.78 0.48
C VAL A 115 -2.35 -14.27 0.51
N ASP A 116 -2.11 -14.79 1.71
CA ASP A 116 -2.27 -16.20 2.01
C ASP A 116 -3.35 -16.32 3.08
N VAL A 117 -4.42 -17.06 2.76
CA VAL A 117 -5.62 -17.19 3.60
C VAL A 117 -5.34 -17.73 4.99
N ASN A 118 -4.21 -18.41 5.20
CA ASN A 118 -3.82 -18.91 6.53
C ASN A 118 -3.38 -17.78 7.47
N PHE A 119 -3.03 -16.61 6.95
CA PHE A 119 -2.63 -15.44 7.73
C PHE A 119 -3.76 -14.43 7.79
N PHE A 120 -4.77 -14.70 8.61
CA PHE A 120 -5.93 -13.82 8.77
C PHE A 120 -6.19 -13.43 10.23
N SER A 121 -7.00 -12.40 10.41
CA SER A 121 -7.55 -11.99 11.69
C SER A 121 -8.95 -11.41 11.52
N ILE A 122 -9.79 -11.56 12.53
CA ILE A 122 -11.08 -10.86 12.61
C ILE A 122 -10.91 -9.70 13.60
N ILE A 123 -10.92 -8.46 13.10
CA ILE A 123 -10.71 -7.26 13.91
C ILE A 123 -11.93 -6.36 13.72
N ASN A 124 -12.63 -5.98 14.80
CA ASN A 124 -13.85 -5.17 14.73
C ASN A 124 -14.89 -5.77 13.75
N ASP A 125 -15.12 -7.07 13.82
CA ASP A 125 -15.98 -7.85 12.90
C ASP A 125 -15.60 -7.79 11.42
N ARG A 126 -14.34 -7.45 11.12
CA ARG A 126 -13.82 -7.37 9.76
C ARG A 126 -12.77 -8.44 9.50
N LEU A 127 -12.88 -9.16 8.38
CA LEU A 127 -11.87 -10.11 7.94
C LEU A 127 -10.68 -9.38 7.30
N ILE A 128 -9.53 -9.41 7.98
CA ILE A 128 -8.28 -8.84 7.51
C ILE A 128 -7.31 -9.98 7.17
N LEU A 129 -6.82 -9.98 5.93
CA LEU A 129 -5.87 -10.98 5.42
C LEU A 129 -4.48 -10.39 5.31
N GLN A 130 -3.46 -11.23 5.45
CA GLN A 130 -2.05 -10.86 5.33
C GLN A 130 -1.36 -11.71 4.27
N HIS A 131 -0.29 -11.17 3.71
CA HIS A 131 0.49 -11.84 2.68
C HIS A 131 1.25 -13.07 3.23
N ASN A 132 1.80 -12.96 4.43
CA ASN A 132 2.61 -13.98 5.08
C ASN A 132 2.84 -13.63 6.57
N ALA A 133 3.55 -14.51 7.29
CA ALA A 133 3.91 -14.31 8.70
C ALA A 133 4.60 -12.97 8.98
N LYS A 134 5.51 -12.52 8.10
CA LYS A 134 6.21 -11.24 8.28
C LYS A 134 5.28 -10.05 8.16
N ALA A 135 4.30 -10.11 7.26
CA ALA A 135 3.25 -9.10 7.15
C ALA A 135 2.36 -9.09 8.40
N THR A 136 2.01 -10.28 8.93
CA THR A 136 1.30 -10.40 10.21
C THR A 136 2.07 -9.78 11.36
N ASP A 137 3.38 -10.05 11.48
CA ASP A 137 4.23 -9.45 12.51
C ASP A 137 4.32 -7.93 12.36
N GLY A 138 4.47 -7.44 11.13
CA GLY A 138 4.51 -6.01 10.83
C GLY A 138 3.21 -5.30 11.21
N TRP A 139 2.07 -5.89 10.86
CA TRP A 139 0.73 -5.42 11.24
C TRP A 139 0.58 -5.34 12.75
N ASN A 140 0.93 -6.41 13.48
CA ASN A 140 0.75 -6.49 14.92
C ASN A 140 1.68 -5.57 15.71
N LYS A 141 2.84 -5.19 15.15
CA LYS A 141 3.77 -4.25 15.79
C LYS A 141 3.27 -2.81 15.80
N ASN A 142 2.40 -2.43 14.86
CA ASN A 142 1.86 -1.08 14.77
C ASN A 142 0.37 -1.07 15.17
N PRO A 143 0.01 -0.53 16.35
CA PRO A 143 -1.39 -0.52 16.80
C PRO A 143 -2.33 0.27 15.88
N ASN A 144 -1.78 1.17 15.04
CA ASN A 144 -2.56 2.02 14.13
C ASN A 144 -2.68 1.42 12.72
N SER A 145 -2.20 0.18 12.48
CA SER A 145 -2.23 -0.42 11.15
C SER A 145 -3.62 -0.46 10.51
N LEU A 146 -4.67 -0.73 11.28
CA LEU A 146 -6.05 -0.71 10.77
C LEU A 146 -6.51 0.70 10.36
N GLU A 147 -6.24 1.70 11.19
CA GLU A 147 -6.57 3.11 10.89
C GLU A 147 -5.85 3.60 9.64
N LEU A 148 -4.56 3.27 9.50
CA LEU A 148 -3.77 3.60 8.32
C LEU A 148 -4.33 2.90 7.07
N ALA A 149 -4.68 1.62 7.17
CA ALA A 149 -5.27 0.90 6.05
C ALA A 149 -6.62 1.51 5.61
N ASP A 150 -7.48 1.87 6.57
CA ASP A 150 -8.76 2.56 6.30
C ASP A 150 -8.56 3.94 5.67
N LYS A 151 -7.51 4.67 6.08
CA LYS A 151 -7.13 5.95 5.50
C LYS A 151 -6.59 5.84 4.07
N TYR A 152 -5.83 4.81 3.78
CA TYR A 152 -5.14 4.64 2.49
C TYR A 152 -5.95 3.88 1.45
N TRP A 153 -6.89 3.03 1.86
CA TRP A 153 -7.72 2.26 0.94
C TRP A 153 -8.51 3.12 -0.07
N PRO A 154 -9.22 4.20 0.32
CA PRO A 154 -9.92 5.06 -0.64
C PRO A 154 -8.99 5.73 -1.68
N GLN A 155 -7.73 5.99 -1.30
CA GLN A 155 -6.73 6.57 -2.19
C GLN A 155 -6.17 5.54 -3.17
N LEU A 156 -5.99 4.29 -2.73
CA LEU A 156 -5.65 3.19 -3.64
C LEU A 156 -6.78 2.94 -4.64
N LEU A 157 -8.04 3.02 -4.23
CA LEU A 157 -9.19 2.93 -5.14
C LEU A 157 -9.17 4.03 -6.19
N SER A 158 -8.98 5.30 -5.80
CA SER A 158 -8.94 6.42 -6.75
C SER A 158 -7.77 6.33 -7.74
N LYS A 159 -6.68 5.67 -7.33
CA LYS A 159 -5.52 5.36 -8.19
C LYS A 159 -5.57 4.00 -8.87
N ARG A 160 -6.72 3.30 -8.86
CA ARG A 160 -6.90 1.98 -9.48
C ARG A 160 -5.84 0.96 -9.05
N GLY A 161 -5.51 0.96 -7.76
CA GLY A 161 -4.54 0.07 -7.14
C GLY A 161 -3.08 0.45 -7.33
N LYS A 162 -2.78 1.53 -8.08
CA LYS A 162 -1.41 2.05 -8.12
C LYS A 162 -1.00 2.51 -6.72
N PRO A 163 0.24 2.20 -6.28
CA PRO A 163 0.69 2.57 -4.96
C PRO A 163 0.62 4.09 -4.67
N ILE A 164 0.48 4.42 -3.39
CA ILE A 164 0.53 5.78 -2.86
C ILE A 164 1.71 5.90 -1.90
N ILE A 165 2.15 7.13 -1.66
CA ILE A 165 3.20 7.43 -0.68
C ILE A 165 2.52 7.74 0.66
N PRO A 166 2.72 6.92 1.71
CA PRO A 166 2.22 7.20 3.06
C PRO A 166 2.73 8.53 3.62
N ASP A 167 2.02 9.12 4.56
CA ASP A 167 2.37 10.44 5.10
C ASP A 167 3.73 10.45 5.81
N GLU A 168 4.06 9.36 6.50
CA GLU A 168 5.35 9.19 7.16
C GLU A 168 6.53 9.11 6.18
N GLU A 169 6.24 8.74 4.94
CA GLU A 169 7.21 8.61 3.85
C GLU A 169 7.36 9.92 3.06
N LYS A 170 6.39 10.85 3.16
CA LYS A 170 6.47 12.17 2.52
C LYS A 170 7.59 13.07 3.08
N LYS A 171 8.19 12.71 4.23
CA LYS A 171 9.34 13.44 4.78
C LYS A 171 10.63 13.24 3.97
N PHE A 172 10.65 12.26 3.07
CA PHE A 172 11.79 12.00 2.20
C PHE A 172 11.60 12.68 0.84
N LEU A 173 12.71 13.14 0.27
CA LEU A 173 12.75 13.70 -1.07
C LEU A 173 13.31 12.63 -2.01
N VAL A 174 12.41 11.96 -2.74
CA VAL A 174 12.76 10.90 -3.69
C VAL A 174 12.06 11.18 -5.01
N ASN A 175 12.83 11.13 -6.10
CA ASN A 175 12.37 11.21 -7.45
C ASN A 175 11.75 9.88 -7.87
N VAL A 176 10.47 9.93 -8.24
CA VAL A 176 9.72 8.77 -8.70
C VAL A 176 9.01 9.09 -9.99
N ASN A 177 8.84 8.09 -10.85
CA ASN A 177 8.04 8.21 -12.06
C ASN A 177 6.52 8.16 -11.78
N ASP A 178 5.70 8.17 -12.83
CA ASP A 178 4.23 8.15 -12.72
C ASP A 178 3.65 6.92 -12.00
N ASP A 179 4.42 5.83 -11.94
CA ASP A 179 4.07 4.61 -11.21
C ASP A 179 4.63 4.57 -9.78
N GLY A 180 5.34 5.63 -9.36
CA GLY A 180 5.95 5.73 -8.03
C GLY A 180 7.30 5.03 -7.92
N TYR A 181 7.90 4.60 -9.04
CA TYR A 181 9.18 3.89 -9.02
C TYR A 181 10.39 4.81 -9.01
N VAL A 182 11.35 4.48 -8.15
CA VAL A 182 12.66 5.14 -8.10
C VAL A 182 13.51 4.68 -9.29
N ALA A 183 14.39 5.56 -9.78
CA ALA A 183 15.30 5.28 -10.89
C ALA A 183 14.56 4.74 -12.13
N GLU A 184 13.37 5.28 -12.40
CA GLU A 184 12.48 4.85 -13.49
C GLU A 184 12.05 3.37 -13.42
N GLY A 185 12.20 2.70 -12.28
CA GLY A 185 11.93 1.27 -12.12
C GLY A 185 13.10 0.36 -12.53
N TYR A 186 14.32 0.89 -12.54
CA TYR A 186 15.52 0.05 -12.59
C TYR A 186 15.87 -0.49 -11.20
N ASP A 187 16.39 -1.71 -11.17
CA ASP A 187 16.89 -2.36 -9.97
C ASP A 187 18.18 -1.68 -9.51
N VAL A 188 18.10 -0.95 -8.39
CA VAL A 188 19.23 -0.20 -7.84
C VAL A 188 20.38 -1.08 -7.34
N VAL A 189 20.13 -2.37 -7.06
CA VAL A 189 21.17 -3.34 -6.68
C VAL A 189 22.01 -3.74 -7.89
N SER A 190 21.37 -3.86 -9.08
CA SER A 190 22.05 -4.29 -10.31
C SER A 190 23.21 -3.38 -10.73
N TYR A 191 23.17 -2.09 -10.39
CA TYR A 191 24.28 -1.14 -10.62
C TYR A 191 25.58 -1.55 -9.90
N PHE A 192 25.48 -2.35 -8.84
CA PHE A 192 26.60 -2.79 -8.03
C PHE A 192 26.97 -4.26 -8.27
N THR A 193 26.01 -5.10 -8.64
CA THR A 193 26.20 -6.56 -8.72
C THR A 193 26.33 -7.08 -10.15
N ASP A 194 25.63 -6.46 -11.10
CA ASP A 194 25.41 -7.03 -12.44
C ASP A 194 26.24 -6.32 -13.52
N SER A 195 27.07 -5.35 -13.12
CA SER A 195 27.88 -4.49 -13.99
C SER A 195 27.08 -3.66 -15.02
N LYS A 196 25.74 -3.65 -14.91
CA LYS A 196 24.84 -2.87 -15.76
C LYS A 196 23.51 -2.62 -15.06
N PRO A 197 22.81 -1.52 -15.38
CA PRO A 197 21.45 -1.30 -14.92
C PRO A 197 20.50 -2.32 -15.55
N VAL A 198 19.65 -2.94 -14.74
CA VAL A 198 18.63 -3.91 -15.17
C VAL A 198 17.25 -3.42 -14.74
N LYS A 199 16.24 -3.56 -15.60
CA LYS A 199 14.85 -3.26 -15.24
C LYS A 199 14.33 -4.24 -14.18
N GLY A 200 13.67 -3.72 -13.16
CA GLY A 200 13.03 -4.55 -12.15
C GLY A 200 11.71 -5.15 -12.63
N ASP A 201 11.27 -6.21 -11.96
CA ASP A 201 9.92 -6.76 -12.09
C ASP A 201 8.98 -5.99 -11.13
N PRO A 202 7.89 -5.35 -11.62
CA PRO A 202 6.88 -4.71 -10.77
C PRO A 202 6.28 -5.62 -9.69
N LYS A 203 6.40 -6.94 -9.81
CA LYS A 203 5.97 -7.92 -8.80
C LYS A 203 6.96 -8.03 -7.63
N ILE A 204 8.22 -7.68 -7.84
CA ILE A 204 9.29 -7.75 -6.85
C ILE A 204 9.60 -6.32 -6.40
N VAL A 205 8.79 -5.80 -5.48
CA VAL A 205 8.84 -4.39 -5.06
C VAL A 205 9.07 -4.23 -3.55
N LYS A 206 9.66 -3.11 -3.16
CA LYS A 206 9.77 -2.64 -1.77
C LYS A 206 9.63 -1.12 -1.68
N LEU A 207 8.77 -0.65 -0.78
CA LEU A 207 8.72 0.77 -0.39
C LEU A 207 9.90 1.09 0.52
N TYR A 208 10.60 2.19 0.24
CA TYR A 208 11.65 2.72 1.08
C TYR A 208 11.80 4.23 0.87
N ASN A 209 11.83 5.00 1.96
CA ASN A 209 12.02 6.45 1.96
C ASN A 209 11.15 7.20 0.91
N GLY A 210 9.87 6.85 0.79
CA GLY A 210 8.93 7.51 -0.12
C GLY A 210 9.00 7.11 -1.58
N GLY A 211 9.76 6.08 -1.95
CA GLY A 211 9.78 5.53 -3.30
C GLY A 211 9.63 4.01 -3.35
N PHE A 212 9.01 3.51 -4.41
CA PHE A 212 8.94 2.07 -4.68
C PHE A 212 10.19 1.65 -5.47
N TYR A 213 10.98 0.77 -4.87
CA TYR A 213 12.12 0.12 -5.52
C TYR A 213 11.64 -1.22 -6.06
N VAL A 214 11.82 -1.44 -7.37
CA VAL A 214 11.54 -2.71 -8.04
C VAL A 214 12.85 -3.43 -8.34
N PHE A 215 12.84 -4.76 -8.25
CA PHE A 215 14.04 -5.58 -8.34
C PHE A 215 13.90 -6.61 -9.45
N ALA A 216 15.01 -6.95 -10.09
CA ALA A 216 15.07 -7.99 -11.11
C ALA A 216 14.95 -9.39 -10.50
N SER A 217 15.21 -9.53 -9.20
CA SER A 217 15.18 -10.80 -8.46
C SER A 217 14.81 -10.60 -6.98
N GLU A 218 14.31 -11.65 -6.34
CA GLU A 218 14.03 -11.62 -4.89
C GLU A 218 15.33 -11.55 -4.08
N GLU A 219 16.43 -12.08 -4.60
CA GLU A 219 17.76 -11.95 -4.03
C GLU A 219 18.18 -10.48 -3.95
N HIS A 220 17.96 -9.69 -5.00
CA HIS A 220 18.26 -8.25 -4.99
C HIS A 220 17.38 -7.49 -4.00
N LYS A 221 16.08 -7.81 -3.93
CA LYS A 221 15.18 -7.23 -2.92
C LYS A 221 15.64 -7.54 -1.49
N GLN A 222 16.17 -8.74 -1.25
CA GLN A 222 16.76 -9.12 0.03
C GLN A 222 18.05 -8.36 0.33
N LEU A 223 18.96 -8.22 -0.64
CA LEU A 223 20.19 -7.43 -0.51
C LEU A 223 19.88 -5.96 -0.18
N PHE A 224 18.98 -5.35 -0.95
CA PHE A 224 18.49 -4.01 -0.66
C PHE A 224 17.84 -3.93 0.71
N GLY A 225 17.07 -4.95 1.09
CA GLY A 225 16.41 -4.96 2.38
C GLY A 225 17.33 -5.10 3.59
N ALA A 226 18.53 -5.65 3.41
CA ALA A 226 19.54 -5.78 4.45
C ALA A 226 20.32 -4.47 4.66
N ASP A 227 20.61 -3.74 3.59
CA ASP A 227 21.31 -2.44 3.65
C ASP A 227 20.80 -1.48 2.55
N PRO A 228 19.64 -0.83 2.74
CA PRO A 228 19.08 0.04 1.72
C PRO A 228 19.98 1.23 1.39
N SER A 229 20.67 1.79 2.39
CA SER A 229 21.55 2.95 2.24
C SER A 229 22.72 2.71 1.29
N LYS A 230 23.18 1.47 1.17
CA LYS A 230 24.24 1.11 0.23
C LYS A 230 23.80 1.20 -1.23
N TYR A 231 22.55 0.83 -1.52
CA TYR A 231 22.08 0.64 -2.90
C TYR A 231 21.20 1.80 -3.39
N ALA A 232 20.49 2.49 -2.49
CA ALA A 232 19.64 3.62 -2.86
C ALA A 232 20.48 4.72 -3.53
N PRO A 233 19.95 5.41 -4.57
CA PRO A 233 20.65 6.53 -5.18
C PRO A 233 20.93 7.62 -4.13
N GLN A 234 22.16 8.13 -4.11
CA GLN A 234 22.64 9.00 -3.04
C GLN A 234 21.75 10.23 -2.81
N TYR A 235 21.22 10.80 -3.89
CA TYR A 235 20.35 11.98 -3.87
C TYR A 235 18.92 11.65 -4.29
N GLY A 236 18.38 10.55 -3.76
CA GLY A 236 16.97 10.20 -3.90
C GLY A 236 16.52 10.00 -5.35
N GLY A 237 17.40 9.68 -6.28
CA GLY A 237 17.05 9.47 -7.69
C GLY A 237 17.03 10.74 -8.55
N TYR A 238 17.54 11.86 -8.05
CA TYR A 238 17.79 13.07 -8.84
C TYR A 238 19.21 13.08 -9.43
N CYS A 239 19.40 13.86 -10.49
CA CYS A 239 20.70 14.04 -11.15
C CYS A 239 21.74 14.63 -10.19
N ALA A 240 22.80 13.90 -9.89
CA ALA A 240 23.85 14.31 -8.94
C ALA A 240 24.53 15.62 -9.35
N TYR A 241 24.75 15.85 -10.65
CA TYR A 241 25.27 17.13 -11.12
C TYR A 241 24.30 18.30 -10.91
N ALA A 242 22.99 18.07 -11.01
CA ALA A 242 22.03 19.12 -10.70
C ALA A 242 22.05 19.46 -9.20
N ILE A 243 22.16 18.45 -8.34
CA ILE A 243 22.28 18.65 -6.88
C ILE A 243 23.53 19.47 -6.54
N SER A 244 24.67 19.24 -7.20
CA SER A 244 25.89 20.05 -7.01
C SER A 244 25.72 21.52 -7.39
N ARG A 245 24.63 21.87 -8.08
CA ARG A 245 24.21 23.22 -8.43
C ARG A 245 22.98 23.70 -7.66
N ASN A 246 22.61 23.01 -6.57
CA ASN A 246 21.42 23.27 -5.77
C ASN A 246 20.11 23.24 -6.59
N LYS A 247 19.96 22.26 -7.49
CA LYS A 247 18.78 22.09 -8.36
C LYS A 247 18.30 20.65 -8.42
N LEU A 248 17.01 20.46 -8.71
CA LEU A 248 16.42 19.14 -8.99
C LEU A 248 16.23 18.92 -10.50
N ARG A 249 16.69 17.77 -10.99
CA ARG A 249 16.55 17.32 -12.38
C ARG A 249 16.26 15.82 -12.45
N PRO A 250 15.54 15.37 -13.51
CA PRO A 250 15.33 13.96 -13.76
C PRO A 250 16.67 13.26 -14.03
N ILE A 251 16.61 11.94 -14.12
CA ILE A 251 17.76 11.10 -14.46
C ILE A 251 17.50 10.36 -15.77
N ASP A 252 18.58 9.88 -16.36
CA ASP A 252 18.56 8.73 -17.25
C ASP A 252 19.19 7.56 -16.46
N PRO A 253 18.45 6.47 -16.21
CA PRO A 253 18.94 5.36 -15.39
C PRO A 253 20.17 4.66 -16.01
N GLU A 254 20.43 4.84 -17.30
CA GLU A 254 21.63 4.28 -17.95
C GLU A 254 22.87 5.16 -17.79
N ILE A 255 22.72 6.38 -17.27
CA ILE A 255 23.80 7.35 -17.11
C ILE A 255 24.09 7.51 -15.62
N TYR A 256 25.09 6.79 -15.13
CA TYR A 256 25.41 6.71 -13.71
C TYR A 256 26.92 6.59 -13.45
N GLN A 257 27.29 6.79 -12.19
CA GLN A 257 28.63 6.49 -11.66
C GLN A 257 28.48 5.89 -10.26
N ILE A 258 29.41 5.00 -9.89
CA ILE A 258 29.62 4.60 -8.50
C ILE A 258 30.81 5.39 -7.96
N VAL A 259 30.55 6.33 -7.05
CA VAL A 259 31.57 7.20 -6.45
C VAL A 259 31.65 6.87 -4.97
N GLU A 260 32.81 6.38 -4.52
CA GLU A 260 33.02 5.98 -3.10
C GLU A 260 31.96 4.97 -2.61
N GLY A 261 31.53 4.06 -3.48
CA GLY A 261 30.49 3.07 -3.17
C GLY A 261 29.06 3.62 -3.17
N ARG A 262 28.83 4.86 -3.61
CA ARG A 262 27.50 5.49 -3.71
C ARG A 262 27.03 5.56 -5.16
N LEU A 263 25.75 5.27 -5.39
CA LEU A 263 25.13 5.39 -6.71
C LEU A 263 24.77 6.85 -7.02
N MET A 264 25.46 7.41 -8.02
CA MET A 264 25.25 8.76 -8.55
C MET A 264 24.57 8.66 -9.92
N LEU A 265 23.29 9.01 -10.00
CA LEU A 265 22.55 9.04 -11.27
C LEU A 265 22.70 10.41 -11.94
N GLN A 266 22.68 10.45 -13.27
CA GLN A 266 22.82 11.68 -14.06
C GLN A 266 21.68 11.82 -15.06
N HIS A 267 21.35 13.05 -15.44
CA HIS A 267 20.31 13.34 -16.43
C HIS A 267 20.74 13.04 -17.87
N SER A 268 22.01 13.30 -18.18
CA SER A 268 22.52 13.29 -19.54
C SER A 268 24.03 13.06 -19.57
N LYS A 269 24.57 12.71 -20.74
CA LYS A 269 26.02 12.54 -20.94
C LYS A 269 26.81 13.81 -20.61
N SER A 270 26.29 14.98 -20.96
CA SER A 270 26.92 16.25 -20.61
C SER A 270 26.93 16.50 -19.09
N ALA A 271 25.86 16.14 -18.37
CA ALA A 271 25.85 16.22 -16.91
C ALA A 271 26.87 15.27 -16.27
N LEU A 272 26.99 14.05 -16.80
CA LEU A 272 28.01 13.07 -16.40
C LEU A 272 29.43 13.62 -16.62
N GLU A 273 29.71 14.16 -17.80
CA GLU A 273 31.00 14.77 -18.14
C GLU A 273 31.33 15.92 -17.20
N SER A 274 30.41 16.87 -17.01
CA SER A 274 30.61 17.99 -16.09
C SER A 274 30.75 17.59 -14.63
N PHE A 275 30.08 16.52 -14.18
CA PHE A 275 30.29 15.98 -12.83
C PHE A 275 31.70 15.40 -12.70
N SER A 276 32.17 14.73 -13.76
CA SER A 276 33.46 14.03 -13.81
C SER A 276 34.68 14.95 -13.90
N GLU A 277 34.51 16.21 -14.31
CA GLU A 277 35.59 17.22 -14.33
C GLU A 277 36.20 17.46 -12.95
N ASP A 278 35.39 17.36 -11.89
CA ASP A 278 35.82 17.52 -10.49
C ASP A 278 34.91 16.68 -9.59
N ILE A 279 35.12 15.36 -9.59
CA ILE A 279 34.32 14.43 -8.79
C ILE A 279 34.32 14.82 -7.30
N PRO A 280 35.48 15.08 -6.64
CA PRO A 280 35.49 15.43 -5.24
C PRO A 280 34.74 16.75 -4.94
N GLY A 281 34.98 17.80 -5.73
CA GLY A 281 34.36 19.10 -5.50
C GLY A 281 32.87 19.13 -5.84
N ASN A 282 32.44 18.44 -6.90
CA ASN A 282 31.02 18.32 -7.24
C ASN A 282 30.25 17.48 -6.21
N THR A 283 30.88 16.41 -5.71
CA THR A 283 30.32 15.58 -4.63
C THR A 283 30.17 16.39 -3.35
N ALA A 284 31.20 17.12 -2.92
CA ALA A 284 31.15 17.96 -1.73
C ALA A 284 30.05 19.05 -1.82
N LYS A 285 29.88 19.68 -3.00
CA LYS A 285 28.80 20.63 -3.25
C LYS A 285 27.43 19.96 -3.14
N ALA A 286 27.26 18.80 -3.80
CA ALA A 286 26.00 18.08 -3.78
C ALA A 286 25.61 17.64 -2.35
N ASP A 287 26.57 17.09 -1.61
CA ASP A 287 26.38 16.72 -0.20
C ASP A 287 26.04 17.93 0.69
N GLY A 288 26.62 19.10 0.40
CA GLY A 288 26.30 20.35 1.10
C GLY A 288 24.89 20.89 0.81
N PHE A 289 24.42 20.80 -0.44
CA PHE A 289 23.11 21.31 -0.85
C PHE A 289 21.95 20.36 -0.53
N TRP A 290 22.20 19.05 -0.54
CA TRP A 290 21.15 18.04 -0.43
C TRP A 290 20.25 18.18 0.81
N PRO A 291 20.75 18.37 2.05
CA PRO A 291 19.89 18.53 3.22
C PRO A 291 18.93 19.72 3.12
N GLY A 292 19.37 20.82 2.51
CA GLY A 292 18.53 22.00 2.27
C GLY A 292 17.40 21.71 1.29
N LEU A 293 17.71 21.03 0.18
CA LEU A 293 16.71 20.61 -0.80
C LEU A 293 15.68 19.65 -0.17
N VAL A 294 16.11 18.69 0.64
CA VAL A 294 15.20 17.78 1.36
C VAL A 294 14.26 18.58 2.26
N SER A 295 14.80 19.47 3.10
CA SER A 295 14.01 20.30 4.01
C SER A 295 12.98 21.17 3.28
N GLU A 296 13.36 21.76 2.15
CA GLU A 296 12.49 22.66 1.39
C GLU A 296 11.44 21.91 0.56
N ARG A 297 11.78 20.75 0.00
CA ARG A 297 11.03 20.11 -1.10
C ARG A 297 10.37 18.78 -0.74
N ALA A 298 10.76 18.10 0.34
CA ALA A 298 10.13 16.84 0.74
C ALA A 298 8.61 17.00 0.93
N GLY A 299 7.85 16.01 0.44
CA GLY A 299 6.39 15.95 0.59
C GLY A 299 5.60 16.91 -0.29
N LYS A 300 6.26 17.73 -1.11
CA LYS A 300 5.64 18.61 -2.10
C LYS A 300 5.62 17.91 -3.46
N GLN A 301 4.64 18.24 -4.30
CA GLN A 301 4.69 17.89 -5.73
C GLN A 301 5.88 18.65 -6.34
N THR A 302 7.02 17.98 -6.50
CA THR A 302 8.25 18.61 -6.97
C THR A 302 8.29 18.61 -8.49
N GLY A 303 8.06 19.78 -9.09
CA GLY A 303 8.46 20.02 -10.48
C GLY A 303 9.98 20.16 -10.58
N TYR A 304 10.54 19.89 -11.77
CA TYR A 304 11.96 20.14 -12.05
C TYR A 304 12.22 21.63 -12.24
N ASP A 305 13.38 22.11 -11.78
CA ASP A 305 13.74 23.53 -11.95
C ASP A 305 13.93 23.86 -13.45
N GLU A 306 13.63 25.08 -13.89
CA GLU A 306 13.75 25.47 -15.30
C GLU A 306 15.20 25.44 -15.82
N MET A 307 15.37 25.14 -17.12
CA MET A 307 16.68 25.27 -17.76
C MET A 307 17.05 26.74 -17.80
N VAL A 308 18.14 27.11 -17.12
CA VAL A 308 18.76 28.41 -17.37
C VAL A 308 19.43 28.27 -18.73
N GLN A 309 18.78 28.79 -19.78
CA GLN A 309 19.43 29.00 -21.06
C GLN A 309 20.64 29.91 -20.80
N LYS A 310 21.84 29.39 -21.09
CA LYS A 310 23.06 30.20 -21.14
C LYS A 310 23.10 30.96 -22.46
#